data_AF-A0A850Q1B9-F1
#
_entry.id   AF-A0A850Q1B9-F1
#
_cell.length_a   1.000
_cell.length_b   1.000
_cell.length_c   1.000
_cell.angle_alpha   90.00
_cell.angle_beta   90.00
_cell.angle_gamma   90.00
#
_symmetry.space_group_name_H-M   'P 1'
#
loop_
_entity.id
_entity.type
_entity.pdbx_description
1 polymer ?
#
loop_
_entity_poly.entity_id
_entity_poly.type
_entity_poly.pdbx_seq_one_letter_code
_entity_poly.pdbx_strand_id
1 'polypeptide(L)'
;MTACQQIFAVADIANGMGSRLDPAEWTFLNTDLAVHIHPLPEGEWIGVRSENHYGRDGVGVSRGTLFDEIGPVAAIQQAQLVRRRSTPDIPN
;
A
#
# COMPACT_ATOMS: atom_id res chain seq x y z
N MET A 1 17.37 -8.80 4.96
CA MET A 1 16.41 -8.29 3.94
C MET A 1 17.25 -7.58 2.90
N THR A 2 17.08 -7.85 1.61
CA THR A 2 17.77 -7.09 0.55
C THR A 2 17.12 -5.71 0.37
N ALA A 3 17.83 -4.78 -0.27
CA ALA A 3 17.30 -3.44 -0.58
C ALA A 3 15.96 -3.50 -1.35
N CYS A 4 15.85 -4.39 -2.35
CA CYS A 4 14.59 -4.64 -3.04
C CYS A 4 13.50 -5.18 -2.11
N GLN A 5 13.83 -6.12 -1.22
CA GLN A 5 12.85 -6.66 -0.27
C GLN A 5 12.34 -5.58 0.69
N GLN A 6 13.19 -4.65 1.14
CA GLN A 6 12.77 -3.51 1.97
C GLN A 6 11.80 -2.59 1.21
N ILE A 7 12.11 -2.25 -0.04
CA ILE A 7 11.21 -1.47 -0.91
C ILE A 7 9.85 -2.16 -1.02
N PHE A 8 9.83 -3.44 -1.37
CA PHE A 8 8.57 -4.14 -1.61
C PHE A 8 7.76 -4.35 -0.33
N ALA A 9 8.42 -4.55 0.82
CA ALA A 9 7.74 -4.62 2.11
C ALA A 9 6.99 -3.32 2.45
N VAL A 10 7.60 -2.16 2.20
CA VAL A 10 6.95 -0.86 2.45
C VAL A 10 5.94 -0.50 1.35
N ALA A 11 6.21 -0.86 0.10
CA ALA A 11 5.27 -0.65 -1.00
C ALA A 11 3.94 -1.37 -0.76
N ASP A 12 3.97 -2.60 -0.24
CA ASP A 12 2.76 -3.40 -0.04
C ASP A 12 1.79 -2.79 0.97
N ILE A 13 2.31 -2.14 2.03
CA ILE A 13 1.50 -1.50 3.07
C ILE A 13 1.00 -0.08 2.71
N ALA A 14 1.45 0.49 1.58
CA ALA A 14 1.17 1.88 1.23
C ALA A 14 -0.33 2.17 0.99
N ASN A 15 -1.11 1.16 0.59
CA ASN A 15 -2.55 1.27 0.39
C ASN A 15 -3.34 1.64 1.65
N GLY A 16 -2.86 1.26 2.83
CA GLY A 16 -3.49 1.55 4.11
C GLY A 16 -3.08 2.89 4.71
N MET A 17 -1.97 3.46 4.24
CA MET A 17 -1.35 4.64 4.84
C MET A 17 -2.22 5.89 4.66
N GLY A 18 -2.72 6.44 5.77
CA GLY A 18 -3.62 7.60 5.73
C GLY A 18 -5.07 7.27 5.33
N SER A 19 -5.44 5.98 5.29
CA SER A 19 -6.83 5.56 5.09
C SER A 19 -7.72 6.04 6.24
N ARG A 20 -8.95 6.45 5.92
CA ARG A 20 -9.98 6.83 6.90
C ARG A 20 -10.98 5.70 7.20
N LEU A 21 -10.82 4.55 6.56
CA LEU A 21 -11.69 3.40 6.80
C LEU A 21 -11.12 2.59 7.95
N ASP A 22 -11.97 2.21 8.89
CA ASP A 22 -11.55 1.35 9.99
C ASP A 22 -11.17 -0.03 9.44
N PRO A 23 -9.91 -0.48 9.60
CA PRO A 23 -9.54 -1.82 9.21
C PRO A 23 -10.39 -2.87 9.94
N ALA A 24 -10.97 -2.66 11.13
CA ALA A 24 -11.87 -3.65 11.74
C ALA A 24 -13.19 -3.85 10.98
N GLU A 25 -13.60 -2.88 10.16
CA GLU A 25 -14.85 -2.91 9.39
C GLU A 25 -14.62 -3.17 7.89
N TRP A 26 -13.43 -2.88 7.38
CA TRP A 26 -13.11 -2.93 5.94
C TRP A 26 -11.90 -3.81 5.64
N THR A 27 -11.94 -4.48 4.49
CA THR A 27 -10.81 -5.18 3.90
C THR A 27 -10.24 -4.39 2.73
N PHE A 28 -8.93 -4.51 2.56
CA PHE A 28 -8.18 -3.97 1.44
C PHE A 28 -7.42 -5.12 0.81
N LEU A 29 -7.64 -5.34 -0.47
CA LEU A 29 -6.91 -6.33 -1.25
C LEU A 29 -6.19 -5.61 -2.38
N ASN A 30 -4.87 -5.63 -2.37
CA ASN A 30 -4.08 -5.27 -3.55
C ASN A 30 -4.33 -6.32 -4.63
N THR A 31 -4.92 -5.90 -5.75
CA THR A 31 -5.12 -6.79 -6.91
C THR A 31 -3.89 -6.79 -7.82
N ASP A 32 -3.12 -5.71 -7.78
CA ASP A 32 -1.79 -5.60 -8.35
C ASP A 32 -0.90 -4.69 -7.49
N LEU A 33 0.40 -4.70 -7.80
CA LEU A 33 1.39 -3.77 -7.28
C LEU A 33 2.46 -3.56 -8.35
N ALA A 34 2.65 -2.30 -8.74
CA ALA A 34 3.75 -1.88 -9.60
C ALA A 34 4.70 -0.96 -8.83
N VAL A 35 5.99 -1.26 -8.89
CA VAL A 35 7.05 -0.46 -8.27
C VAL A 35 8.12 -0.16 -9.32
N HIS A 36 8.34 1.13 -9.57
CA HIS A 36 9.38 1.62 -10.49
C HIS A 36 10.53 2.20 -9.67
N ILE A 37 11.63 1.46 -9.59
CA ILE A 37 12.78 1.78 -8.74
C ILE A 37 13.84 2.54 -9.55
N HIS A 38 14.34 3.64 -8.99
CA HIS A 38 15.39 4.51 -9.53
C HIS A 38 15.90 5.42 -8.40
N PRO A 39 16.98 5.13 -7.63
CA PRO A 39 17.91 3.99 -7.50
C PRO A 39 17.48 2.92 -6.45
N LEU A 40 18.34 1.92 -6.14
CA LEU A 40 18.14 1.10 -4.94
C LEU A 40 18.33 1.95 -3.68
N PRO A 41 17.54 1.72 -2.61
CA PRO A 41 17.64 2.52 -1.41
C PRO A 41 18.94 2.22 -0.67
N GLU A 42 19.47 3.24 -0.02
CA GLU A 42 20.57 3.12 0.92
C GLU A 42 20.08 3.22 2.37
N GLY A 43 20.76 2.51 3.27
CA GLY A 43 20.41 2.50 4.69
C GLY A 43 19.26 1.55 5.04
N GLU A 44 18.71 1.74 6.25
CA GLU A 44 17.73 0.81 6.83
C GLU A 44 16.29 1.33 6.74
N TRP A 45 16.11 2.64 6.58
CA TRP A 45 14.81 3.30 6.61
C TRP A 45 14.25 3.52 5.21
N ILE A 46 13.00 3.13 5.02
CA ILE A 46 12.22 3.45 3.83
C ILE A 46 11.04 4.32 4.25
N GLY A 47 11.04 5.57 3.79
CA GLY A 47 9.92 6.49 3.92
C GLY A 47 8.87 6.23 2.83
N VAL A 48 7.62 6.57 3.14
CA VAL A 48 6.51 6.49 2.17
C VAL A 48 5.65 7.74 2.25
N ARG A 49 5.30 8.28 1.07
CA ARG A 49 4.20 9.22 0.90
C ARG A 49 3.21 8.61 -0.07
N SER A 50 1.98 8.42 0.36
CA SER A 50 0.93 7.77 -0.40
C SER A 50 -0.33 8.63 -0.48
N GLU A 51 -1.05 8.44 -1.57
CA GLU A 51 -2.37 9.01 -1.83
C GLU A 51 -3.30 7.86 -2.22
N ASN A 52 -4.40 7.71 -1.48
CA ASN A 52 -5.35 6.62 -1.65
C ASN A 52 -6.72 7.17 -2.05
N HIS A 53 -7.28 6.62 -3.11
CA HIS A 53 -8.59 7.01 -3.63
C HIS A 53 -9.49 5.78 -3.72
N TYR A 54 -10.66 5.85 -3.07
CA TYR A 54 -11.63 4.75 -3.04
C TYR A 54 -12.91 5.15 -3.77
N GLY A 55 -13.27 4.39 -4.79
CA GLY A 55 -14.54 4.49 -5.50
C GLY A 55 -15.70 3.95 -4.68
N ARG A 56 -16.93 4.38 -5.02
CA ARG A 56 -18.16 3.93 -4.34
C ARG A 56 -18.47 2.45 -4.58
N ASP A 57 -17.95 1.89 -5.67
CA ASP A 57 -17.99 0.46 -6.02
C ASP A 57 -16.89 -0.36 -5.32
N GLY A 58 -16.10 0.30 -4.48
CA GLY A 58 -14.96 -0.26 -3.76
C GLY A 58 -13.78 -0.62 -4.66
N VAL A 59 -13.73 -0.11 -5.89
CA VAL A 59 -12.48 -0.08 -6.67
C VAL A 59 -11.67 1.12 -6.22
N GLY A 60 -10.43 0.91 -5.83
CA GLY A 60 -9.53 1.96 -5.39
C GLY A 60 -8.21 1.95 -6.12
N VAL A 61 -7.50 3.06 -5.98
CA VAL A 61 -6.13 3.23 -6.45
C VAL A 61 -5.30 3.87 -5.35
N SER A 62 -4.11 3.32 -5.14
CA SER A 62 -3.05 3.97 -4.35
C SER A 62 -1.89 4.33 -5.25
N ARG A 63 -1.35 5.52 -5.04
CA ARG A 63 -0.12 6.00 -5.67
C ARG A 63 0.80 6.55 -4.62
N GLY A 64 2.09 6.47 -4.84
CA GLY A 64 3.03 7.01 -3.87
C GLY A 64 4.45 7.11 -4.36
N THR A 65 5.26 7.71 -3.51
CA THR A 65 6.71 7.79 -3.65
C THR A 65 7.33 7.14 -2.42
N LEU A 66 8.32 6.28 -2.64
CA LEU A 66 9.18 5.74 -1.60
C LEU A 66 10.47 6.55 -1.54
N PHE A 67 11.01 6.68 -0.33
CA PHE A 67 12.19 7.46 -0.04
C PHE A 67 13.18 6.62 0.76
N ASP A 68 14.47 6.86 0.56
CA ASP A 68 15.48 6.56 1.57
C ASP A 68 15.85 7.85 2.33
N GLU A 69 16.95 7.83 3.06
CA GLU A 69 17.43 8.99 3.83
C GLU A 69 17.96 10.14 2.94
N ILE A 70 18.25 9.87 1.67
CA ILE A 70 18.83 10.82 0.72
C ILE A 70 17.75 11.44 -0.15
N GLY A 71 16.70 10.68 -0.51
CA GLY A 71 15.61 11.19 -1.32
C GLY A 71 14.69 10.12 -1.90
N PRO A 72 13.91 10.46 -2.95
CA PRO A 72 12.99 9.52 -3.57
C PRO A 72 13.73 8.43 -4.36
N VAL A 73 13.31 7.18 -4.17
CA VAL A 73 13.95 5.99 -4.76
C VAL A 73 13.00 5.16 -5.61
N ALA A 74 11.68 5.29 -5.41
CA ALA A 74 10.72 4.57 -6.24
C ALA A 74 9.37 5.27 -6.31
N ALA A 75 8.67 5.04 -7.43
CA ALA A 75 7.24 5.32 -7.55
C ALA A 75 6.45 4.01 -7.40
N ILE A 76 5.31 4.08 -6.73
CA ILE A 76 4.41 2.93 -6.51
C ILE A 76 3.01 3.21 -7.05
N GLN A 77 2.37 2.16 -7.54
CA GLN A 77 0.95 2.17 -7.87
C GLN A 77 0.31 0.81 -7.56
N GLN A 78 -0.89 0.84 -6.99
CA GLN A 78 -1.67 -0.35 -6.63
C GLN A 78 -3.13 -0.13 -7.05
N ALA A 79 -3.69 -1.06 -7.80
CA ALA A 79 -5.13 -1.26 -7.87
C ALA A 79 -5.58 -2.08 -6.66
N GLN A 80 -6.73 -1.74 -6.11
CA GLN A 80 -7.18 -2.33 -4.86
C GLN A 80 -8.69 -2.48 -4.80
N LEU A 81 -9.08 -3.56 -4.15
CA LEU A 81 -10.46 -3.89 -3.88
C LEU A 81 -10.75 -3.64 -2.40
N VAL A 82 -11.68 -2.73 -2.16
CA VAL A 82 -12.15 -2.36 -0.82
C VAL A 82 -13.55 -2.94 -0.61
N ARG A 83 -13.72 -3.68 0.48
CA ARG A 83 -15.00 -4.31 0.82
C ARG A 83 -15.26 -4.18 2.32
N ARG A 84 -16.53 -4.10 2.69
CA ARG A 84 -16.90 -4.24 4.10
C ARG A 84 -16.62 -5.68 4.51
N ARG A 85 -16.05 -5.89 5.70
CA ARG A 85 -15.93 -7.22 6.29
C ARG A 85 -17.32 -7.80 6.46
N SER A 86 -17.52 -9.00 5.93
CA SER A 86 -18.64 -9.83 6.34
C SER A 86 -18.44 -10.23 7.79
N THR A 87 -19.47 -10.04 8.62
CA THR A 87 -19.53 -10.74 9.90
C THR A 87 -19.45 -12.24 9.58
N PRO A 88 -18.54 -13.01 10.19
CA PRO A 88 -18.53 -14.44 9.97
C PRO A 88 -19.91 -15.00 10.35
N ASP A 89 -20.53 -15.76 9.45
CA ASP A 89 -21.71 -16.55 9.78
C ASP A 89 -21.29 -17.51 10.88
N ILE A 90 -21.67 -17.23 12.13
CA ILE A 90 -21.56 -18.19 13.22
C ILE A 90 -22.71 -19.18 13.01
N PRO A 91 -22.45 -20.44 12.64
CA PRO A 91 -23.51 -21.42 12.56
C PRO A 91 -24.11 -21.61 13.96
N ASN A 92 -25.45 -21.57 14.05
CA ASN A 92 -26.19 -21.95 15.25
C ASN A 92 -26.08 -23.45 15.51
#